data_AF-A0A2V8WUU9-F1
#
_entry.id   AF-A0A2V8WUU9-F1
#
_cell.length_a   1.000
_cell.length_b   1.000
_cell.length_c   1.000
_cell.angle_alpha   90.00
_cell.angle_beta   90.00
_cell.angle_gamma   90.00
#
_symmetry.space_group_name_H-M   'P 1'
#
loop_
_entity.id
_entity.type
_entity.pdbx_description
1 polymer ?
#
loop_
_entity_poly.entity_id
_entity_poly.type
_entity_poly.pdbx_seq_one_letter_code
_entity_poly.pdbx_strand_id
1 'polypeptide(L)'
;GITLPRIDAIAAKDKAGKLWLAITNVDPNQSAEIEVTLAGMNAKSAAGETLSASKVDSVNTFDAPNTVVPKPFSAKAQDGKLTLKLEPKSVTAIALEQ
;
A
#
# COMPACT_ATOMS: atom_id res chain seq x y z
N GLY A 1 17.81 -21.41 3.45
CA GLY A 1 16.53 -20.74 3.11
C GLY A 1 16.82 -19.35 2.58
N ILE A 2 15.82 -18.68 2.02
CA ILE A 2 15.92 -17.27 1.57
C ILE A 2 15.23 -16.41 2.62
N THR A 3 15.88 -15.33 3.04
CA THR A 3 15.29 -14.30 3.90
C THR A 3 14.98 -13.09 3.05
N LEU A 4 13.75 -12.59 3.13
CA LEU A 4 13.30 -11.40 2.42
C LEU A 4 12.88 -10.33 3.43
N PRO A 5 13.11 -9.04 3.14
CA PRO A 5 12.43 -7.99 3.88
C PRO A 5 10.93 -8.17 3.72
N ARG A 6 10.20 -8.14 4.84
CA ARG A 6 8.75 -8.33 4.83
C ARG A 6 8.04 -7.21 4.06
N ILE A 7 8.55 -5.99 4.23
CA ILE A 7 8.03 -4.78 3.61
C ILE A 7 9.10 -4.22 2.70
N ASP A 8 8.71 -3.93 1.46
CA ASP A 8 9.46 -3.09 0.55
C ASP A 8 8.65 -1.82 0.29
N ALA A 9 9.30 -0.65 0.30
CA ALA A 9 8.62 0.62 0.19
C ALA A 9 9.46 1.66 -0.56
N ILE A 10 8.81 2.39 -1.46
CA ILE A 10 9.41 3.48 -2.23
C ILE A 10 8.54 4.72 -2.09
N ALA A 11 9.17 5.87 -1.90
CA ALA A 11 8.54 7.18 -1.95
C ALA A 11 8.99 7.93 -3.20
N ALA A 12 8.05 8.54 -3.93
CA ALA A 12 8.34 9.29 -5.15
C ALA A 12 7.49 10.56 -5.25
N LYS A 13 8.08 11.65 -5.74
CA LYS A 13 7.37 12.90 -6.00
C LYS A 13 7.06 13.00 -7.50
N ASP A 14 5.81 13.23 -7.86
CA ASP A 14 5.43 13.40 -9.26
C ASP A 14 5.74 14.82 -9.79
N LYS A 15 5.46 15.06 -11.07
CA LYS A 15 5.69 16.36 -11.72
C LYS A 15 4.83 17.49 -11.13
N ALA A 16 3.72 17.17 -10.47
CA ALA A 16 2.85 18.13 -9.79
C ALA A 16 3.29 18.36 -8.33
N GLY A 17 4.32 17.66 -7.87
CA GLY A 17 4.83 17.76 -6.51
C GLY A 17 4.11 16.86 -5.50
N LYS A 18 3.16 16.02 -5.93
CA LYS A 18 2.46 15.09 -5.05
C LYS A 18 3.41 13.97 -4.61
N LEU A 19 3.42 13.66 -3.31
CA LEU A 19 4.22 12.55 -2.78
C LEU A 19 3.40 11.25 -2.82
N TRP A 20 3.95 10.25 -3.47
CA TRP A 20 3.43 8.90 -3.60
C TRP A 20 4.25 7.93 -2.78
N LEU A 21 3.58 6.95 -2.17
CA LEU A 21 4.16 5.81 -1.50
C LEU A 21 3.68 4.54 -2.21
N ALA A 22 4.61 3.71 -2.66
CA ALA A 22 4.35 2.35 -3.14
C ALA A 22 4.93 1.36 -2.12
N ILE A 23 4.10 0.47 -1.61
CA ILE A 23 4.44 -0.42 -0.49
C ILE A 23 4.01 -1.84 -0.82
N THR A 24 4.92 -2.81 -0.69
CA THR A 24 4.66 -4.23 -0.91
C THR A 24 4.77 -4.98 0.41
N ASN A 25 3.74 -5.76 0.76
CA ASN A 25 3.84 -6.79 1.81
C ASN A 25 4.07 -8.15 1.16
N VAL A 26 5.30 -8.65 1.30
CA VAL A 26 5.76 -9.91 0.70
C VAL A 26 5.22 -11.13 1.48
N ASP A 27 4.76 -10.95 2.73
CA ASP A 27 4.23 -12.05 3.53
C ASP A 27 2.88 -12.53 2.95
N PRO A 28 2.78 -13.80 2.51
CA PRO A 28 1.56 -14.30 1.88
C PRO A 28 0.41 -14.52 2.87
N ASN A 29 0.70 -14.54 4.17
CA ASN A 29 -0.20 -14.98 5.22
C ASN A 29 -0.52 -13.90 6.25
N GLN A 30 0.42 -12.99 6.53
CA GLN A 30 0.29 -12.04 7.64
C GLN A 30 0.16 -10.60 7.15
N SER A 31 -0.89 -9.91 7.61
CA SER A 31 -1.03 -8.46 7.44
C SER A 31 0.08 -7.73 8.21
N ALA A 32 0.55 -6.62 7.67
CA ALA A 32 1.53 -5.77 8.32
C ALA A 32 0.92 -4.40 8.65
N GLU A 33 1.25 -3.88 9.83
CA GLU A 33 0.95 -2.50 10.18
C GLU A 33 2.26 -1.72 10.18
N ILE A 34 2.29 -0.60 9.45
CA ILE A 34 3.44 0.29 9.41
C ILE A 34 3.02 1.71 9.77
N GLU A 35 3.92 2.42 10.44
CA GLU A 35 3.76 3.83 10.76
C GLU A 35 4.65 4.66 9.83
N VAL A 36 4.06 5.66 9.19
CA VAL A 36 4.78 6.63 8.34
C VAL A 36 4.76 7.98 9.03
N THR A 37 5.94 8.44 9.45
CA THR A 37 6.12 9.78 10.05
C THR A 37 6.21 10.84 8.95
N LEU A 38 5.33 11.84 9.01
CA LEU A 38 5.22 12.90 8.01
C LEU A 38 6.15 14.10 8.33
N ALA A 39 7.43 13.83 8.54
CA ALA A 39 8.40 14.87 8.91
C ALA A 39 8.48 15.97 7.84
N GLY A 40 8.18 17.21 8.24
CA GLY A 40 8.21 18.37 7.33
C GLY A 40 7.04 18.46 6.35
N MET A 41 5.96 17.70 6.55
CA MET A 41 4.76 17.74 5.71
C MET A 41 3.47 17.77 6.54
N ASN A 42 2.53 18.63 6.15
CA ASN A 42 1.19 18.72 6.77
C ASN A 42 0.15 17.88 6.00
N ALA A 43 0.46 16.62 5.70
CA ALA A 43 -0.54 15.74 5.10
C ALA A 43 -1.57 15.30 6.14
N LYS A 44 -2.85 15.37 5.80
CA LYS A 44 -3.98 14.98 6.65
C LYS A 44 -4.53 13.60 6.32
N SER A 45 -4.29 13.13 5.10
CA SER A 45 -4.70 11.82 4.63
C SER A 45 -3.74 11.26 3.61
N ALA A 46 -3.92 9.98 3.32
CA ALA A 46 -3.43 9.36 2.12
C ALA A 46 -4.56 8.57 1.47
N ALA A 47 -4.63 8.59 0.15
CA ALA A 47 -5.62 7.86 -0.63
C ALA A 47 -4.98 7.22 -1.86
N GLY A 48 -5.53 6.10 -2.28
CA GLY A 48 -5.08 5.36 -3.43
C GLY A 48 -5.71 3.98 -3.45
N GLU A 49 -4.92 2.98 -3.80
CA GLU A 49 -5.41 1.62 -4.01
C GLU A 49 -4.48 0.57 -3.42
N THR A 50 -5.06 -0.56 -3.05
CA THR A 50 -4.34 -1.78 -2.69
C THR A 50 -4.79 -2.91 -3.61
N LEU A 51 -3.83 -3.71 -4.06
CA LEU A 51 -4.04 -4.91 -4.83
C LEU A 51 -3.63 -6.10 -3.97
N SER A 52 -4.54 -7.04 -3.77
CA SER A 52 -4.29 -8.32 -3.11
C SER A 52 -5.30 -9.35 -3.63
N ALA A 53 -5.12 -10.60 -3.24
CA ALA A 53 -5.98 -11.71 -3.63
C ALA A 53 -6.12 -12.74 -2.49
N SER A 54 -6.96 -13.74 -2.67
CA SER A 54 -7.11 -14.83 -1.68
C SER A 54 -5.88 -15.73 -1.62
N LYS A 55 -5.27 -16.01 -2.78
CA LYS A 55 -4.04 -16.82 -2.93
C LYS A 55 -2.96 -16.08 -3.73
N VAL A 56 -1.70 -16.45 -3.52
CA VAL A 56 -0.54 -15.86 -4.23
C VAL A 56 -0.61 -16.11 -5.75
N ASP A 57 -1.16 -17.25 -6.16
CA ASP A 57 -1.31 -17.69 -7.55
C ASP A 57 -2.68 -17.33 -8.16
N SER A 58 -3.44 -16.44 -7.52
CA SER A 58 -4.72 -15.98 -8.08
C SER A 58 -4.49 -15.22 -9.38
N VAL A 59 -5.30 -15.48 -10.40
CA VAL A 59 -5.22 -14.83 -11.72
C VAL A 59 -6.60 -14.46 -12.24
N ASN A 60 -6.65 -13.48 -13.13
CA ASN A 60 -7.85 -13.14 -13.89
C ASN A 60 -7.95 -14.07 -15.10
N THR A 61 -9.07 -14.78 -15.23
CA THR A 61 -9.38 -15.62 -16.39
C THR A 61 -10.47 -14.95 -17.24
N PHE A 62 -10.80 -15.50 -18.41
CA PHE A 62 -11.93 -15.01 -19.21
C PHE A 62 -13.26 -15.12 -18.46
N ASP A 63 -13.47 -16.22 -17.71
CA ASP A 63 -14.70 -16.46 -16.95
C ASP A 63 -14.75 -15.64 -15.64
N ALA A 64 -13.58 -15.33 -15.06
CA ALA A 64 -13.46 -14.58 -13.81
C ALA A 64 -12.43 -13.44 -13.96
N PRO A 65 -12.76 -12.38 -14.73
CA PRO A 65 -11.80 -11.33 -15.11
C PRO A 65 -11.42 -10.39 -13.96
N ASN A 66 -12.14 -10.46 -12.83
CA ASN A 66 -12.01 -9.53 -11.70
C ASN A 66 -11.63 -10.24 -10.39
N THR A 67 -10.88 -11.33 -10.46
CA THR A 67 -10.41 -12.08 -9.30
C THR A 67 -9.33 -11.31 -8.52
N VAL A 68 -8.48 -10.58 -9.25
CA VAL A 68 -7.38 -9.75 -8.72
C VAL A 68 -7.54 -8.36 -9.31
N VAL A 69 -8.10 -7.44 -8.52
CA VAL A 69 -8.39 -6.06 -8.92
C VAL A 69 -8.03 -5.10 -7.80
N PRO A 70 -7.57 -3.88 -8.13
CA PRO A 70 -7.32 -2.85 -7.13
C PRO A 70 -8.59 -2.54 -6.34
N LYS A 71 -8.43 -2.26 -5.05
CA LYS A 71 -9.48 -1.81 -4.16
C LYS A 71 -9.08 -0.47 -3.54
N PRO A 72 -10.03 0.44 -3.27
CA PRO A 72 -9.73 1.69 -2.60
C PRO A 72 -9.01 1.47 -1.27
N PHE A 73 -7.99 2.28 -1.05
CA PHE A 73 -7.23 2.32 0.19
C PHE A 73 -7.15 3.77 0.67
N SER A 74 -7.38 3.99 1.96
CA SER A 74 -7.26 5.32 2.56
C SER A 74 -6.80 5.24 4.00
N ALA A 75 -6.00 6.21 4.43
CA ALA A 75 -5.59 6.39 5.80
C ALA A 75 -5.69 7.87 6.19
N LYS A 76 -6.02 8.14 7.45
CA LYS A 76 -6.01 9.50 8.01
C LYS A 76 -4.77 9.68 8.87
N ALA A 77 -4.19 10.87 8.80
CA ALA A 77 -3.08 11.21 9.67
C ALA A 77 -3.59 11.51 11.09
N GLN A 78 -2.88 11.02 12.10
CA GLN A 78 -3.09 11.34 13.50
C GLN A 78 -1.73 11.73 14.09
N ASP A 79 -1.65 12.87 14.77
CA ASP A 79 -0.42 13.37 15.40
C ASP A 79 0.82 13.36 14.47
N GLY A 80 0.63 13.73 13.20
CA GLY A 80 1.70 13.78 12.20
C GLY A 80 2.16 12.43 11.65
N LYS A 81 1.36 11.37 11.87
CA LYS A 81 1.68 10.00 11.47
C LYS A 81 0.53 9.37 10.69
N LEU A 82 0.86 8.51 9.74
CA LEU A 82 -0.08 7.63 9.05
C LEU A 82 0.15 6.19 9.49
N THR A 83 -0.89 5.53 10.00
CA THR A 83 -0.88 4.08 10.22
C THR A 83 -1.48 3.38 9.01
N LEU A 84 -0.70 2.53 8.36
CA LEU A 84 -1.10 1.80 7.16
C LEU A 84 -1.19 0.32 7.48
N LYS A 85 -2.40 -0.24 7.36
CA LYS A 85 -2.63 -1.69 7.49
C LYS A 85 -2.60 -2.34 6.11
N LEU A 86 -1.54 -3.07 5.84
CA LEU A 86 -1.28 -3.73 4.57
C LEU A 86 -1.77 -5.18 4.63
N GLU A 87 -2.60 -5.55 3.67
CA GLU A 87 -3.06 -6.92 3.51
C GLU A 87 -1.87 -7.87 3.26
N PRO A 88 -1.99 -9.18 3.55
CA PRO A 88 -1.02 -10.17 3.07
C PRO A 88 -0.90 -10.10 1.54
N LYS A 89 0.28 -10.48 0.99
CA LYS A 89 0.53 -10.60 -0.46
C LYS A 89 -0.05 -9.42 -1.24
N SER A 90 0.33 -8.21 -0.84
CA SER A 90 -0.29 -6.99 -1.35
C SER A 90 0.71 -6.00 -1.89
N VAL A 91 0.23 -5.19 -2.83
CA VAL A 91 0.88 -3.97 -3.31
C VAL A 91 -0.08 -2.82 -3.10
N THR A 92 0.37 -1.79 -2.39
CA THR A 92 -0.44 -0.61 -2.05
C THR A 92 0.24 0.63 -2.58
N ALA A 93 -0.48 1.43 -3.37
CA ALA A 93 -0.01 2.70 -3.90
C ALA A 93 -0.94 3.81 -3.41
N ILE A 94 -0.39 4.75 -2.64
CA ILE A 94 -1.13 5.86 -2.05
C ILE A 94 -0.43 7.17 -2.30
N ALA A 95 -1.21 8.23 -2.45
CA ALA A 95 -0.70 9.59 -2.51
C ALA A 95 -1.06 10.33 -1.22
N LEU A 96 -0.14 11.15 -0.74
CA LEU A 96 -0.39 12.01 0.42
C LEU A 96 -1.24 13.22 0.01
N GLU A 97 -2.14 13.61 0.90
CA GLU A 97 -3.12 14.68 0.71
C GLU A 97 -3.06 15.65 1.89
N GLN A 98 -3.15 16.95 1.60
CA GLN A 98 -3.07 18.04 2.57
C GLN A 98 -4.44 18.48 3.09
#